data_AF-A0AAE8T573-F1
#
_entry.id   AF-A0AAE8T573-F1
#
_cell.length_a   1.000
_cell.length_b   1.000
_cell.length_c   1.000
_cell.angle_alpha   90.00
_cell.angle_beta   90.00
_cell.angle_gamma   90.00
#
_symmetry.space_group_name_H-M   'P 1'
#
loop_
_entity.id
_entity.type
_entity.pdbx_description
1 polymer ?
#
loop_
_entity_poly.entity_id
_entity_poly.type
_entity_poly.pdbx_seq_one_letter_code
_entity_poly.pdbx_strand_id
1 'polypeptide(L)'
;MKAAGKDVSAYDRAQLMSVEYDETELATLADEKIRTFQADASREAGIFHHLITLPTYHTAALSTDNLAKEYFGDQGMLGYVAGVQRKEIRQGIACVKHQNMSGSDIGDDHKEYFSGEAALKAAGKDNTMNQF
;
A
#
# COMPACT_ATOMS: atom_id res chain seq x y z
N MET A 1 21.73 22.85 -23.43
CA MET A 1 20.76 23.71 -22.71
C MET A 1 21.20 23.81 -21.26
N LYS A 2 21.04 24.96 -20.59
CA LYS A 2 21.32 25.08 -19.15
C LYS A 2 20.06 25.46 -18.37
N ALA A 3 19.80 24.77 -17.26
CA ALA A 3 18.70 25.07 -16.34
C ALA A 3 19.27 25.20 -14.92
N ALA A 4 18.93 26.30 -14.21
CA ALA A 4 19.49 26.60 -12.89
C ALA A 4 21.04 26.48 -12.81
N GLY A 5 21.73 26.83 -13.90
CA GLY A 5 23.19 26.75 -13.98
C GLY A 5 23.78 25.37 -14.30
N LYS A 6 22.97 24.30 -14.32
CA LYS A 6 23.40 22.94 -14.69
C LYS A 6 23.19 22.65 -16.17
N ASP A 7 24.10 21.90 -16.78
CA ASP A 7 23.92 21.38 -18.15
C ASP A 7 22.91 20.23 -18.12
N VAL A 8 21.85 20.39 -18.90
CA VAL A 8 20.76 19.42 -19.02
C VAL A 8 20.57 18.97 -20.46
N SER A 9 21.56 19.21 -21.33
CA SER A 9 21.51 18.84 -22.75
C SER A 9 21.33 17.35 -23.01
N ALA A 10 21.74 16.50 -22.07
CA ALA A 10 21.62 15.05 -22.17
C ALA A 10 20.20 14.50 -21.92
N TYR A 11 19.27 15.33 -21.42
CA TYR A 11 17.94 14.88 -21.03
C TYR A 11 16.89 15.36 -22.02
N ASP A 12 16.08 14.42 -22.51
CA ASP A 12 14.86 14.77 -23.24
C ASP A 12 13.73 15.06 -22.24
N ARG A 13 13.18 16.27 -22.32
CA ARG A 13 12.08 16.73 -21.47
C ARG A 13 10.83 15.84 -21.57
N ALA A 14 10.57 15.26 -22.75
CA ALA A 14 9.43 14.37 -22.95
C ALA A 14 9.62 12.98 -22.31
N GLN A 15 10.86 12.63 -21.95
CA GLN A 15 11.26 11.31 -21.46
C GLN A 15 11.80 11.35 -20.03
N LEU A 16 11.52 12.39 -19.24
CA LEU A 16 12.06 12.53 -17.88
C LEU A 16 11.64 11.42 -16.90
N MET A 17 10.61 10.64 -17.26
CA MET A 17 10.16 9.47 -16.48
C MET A 17 10.70 8.14 -17.03
N SER A 18 11.63 8.17 -17.99
CA SER A 18 12.27 6.97 -18.54
C SER A 18 13.21 6.36 -17.51
N VAL A 19 13.18 5.03 -17.41
CA VAL A 19 14.07 4.22 -16.55
C VAL A 19 15.55 4.48 -16.84
N GLU A 20 15.88 4.91 -18.06
CA GLU A 20 17.25 5.26 -18.45
C GLU A 20 17.84 6.41 -17.62
N TYR A 21 16.98 7.20 -16.97
CA TYR A 21 17.40 8.33 -16.14
C TYR A 21 17.38 8.04 -14.63
N ASP A 22 16.88 6.90 -14.17
CA ASP A 22 16.66 6.61 -12.74
C ASP A 22 17.93 6.74 -11.90
N GLU A 23 19.09 6.38 -12.47
CA GLU A 23 20.39 6.43 -11.77
C GLU A 23 21.20 7.71 -12.04
N THR A 24 20.62 8.67 -12.75
CA THR A 24 21.32 9.91 -13.12
C THR A 24 21.38 10.91 -11.98
N GLU A 25 22.32 11.87 -12.06
CA GLU A 25 22.41 12.98 -11.10
C GLU A 25 21.11 13.79 -11.05
N LEU A 26 20.42 13.94 -12.20
CA LEU A 26 19.16 14.67 -12.25
C LEU A 26 18.06 13.96 -11.46
N ALA A 27 17.92 12.64 -11.62
CA ALA A 27 16.93 11.85 -10.88
C ALA A 27 17.23 11.81 -9.38
N THR A 28 18.49 11.58 -8.99
CA THR A 28 18.90 11.60 -7.57
C THR A 28 18.59 12.95 -6.91
N LEU A 29 18.82 14.06 -7.62
CA LEU A 29 18.48 15.40 -7.12
C LEU A 29 16.95 15.62 -7.05
N ALA A 30 16.20 15.08 -8.00
CA ALA A 30 14.74 15.15 -7.99
C ALA A 30 14.16 14.38 -6.79
N ASP A 31 14.67 13.17 -6.52
CA ASP A 31 14.25 12.34 -5.38
C ASP A 31 14.49 13.05 -4.04
N GLU A 32 15.66 13.67 -3.87
CA GLU A 32 15.95 14.42 -2.64
C GLU A 32 14.99 15.61 -2.46
N LYS A 33 14.66 16.31 -3.55
CA LYS A 33 13.66 17.40 -3.51
C LYS A 33 12.25 16.91 -3.21
N ILE A 34 11.86 15.76 -3.76
CA ILE A 34 10.56 15.14 -3.50
C ILE A 34 10.49 14.68 -2.04
N ARG A 35 11.56 14.09 -1.51
CA ARG A 35 11.68 13.64 -0.11
C ARG A 35 11.48 14.78 0.87
N THR A 36 12.01 15.97 0.59
CA THR A 36 11.88 17.14 1.49
C THR A 36 10.68 18.04 1.17
N PHE A 37 9.99 17.83 0.04
CA PHE A 37 8.97 18.72 -0.51
C PHE A 37 7.95 19.23 0.53
N GLN A 38 7.32 18.32 1.28
CA GLN A 38 6.28 18.71 2.25
C GLN A 38 6.86 19.51 3.42
N ALA A 39 8.03 19.13 3.92
CA ALA A 39 8.70 19.81 5.03
C ALA A 39 9.17 21.20 4.62
N ASP A 40 9.78 21.33 3.44
CA ASP A 40 10.24 22.60 2.88
C ASP A 40 9.05 23.50 2.51
N ALA A 41 8.00 22.96 1.90
CA ALA A 41 6.78 23.72 1.60
C ALA A 41 6.09 24.27 2.86
N SER A 42 6.10 23.50 3.94
CA SER A 42 5.60 23.96 5.24
C SER A 42 6.46 25.10 5.80
N ARG A 43 7.79 24.94 5.77
CA ARG A 43 8.76 25.89 6.34
C ARG A 43 8.86 27.20 5.54
N GLU A 44 8.96 27.11 4.22
CA GLU A 44 9.28 28.24 3.34
C GLU A 44 8.03 28.97 2.81
N ALA A 45 6.93 28.23 2.62
CA ALA A 45 5.71 28.75 1.99
C ALA A 45 4.47 28.69 2.91
N GLY A 46 4.61 28.16 4.13
CA GLY A 46 3.50 28.09 5.09
C GLY A 46 2.40 27.09 4.70
N ILE A 47 2.69 26.10 3.85
CA ILE A 47 1.71 25.07 3.44
C ILE A 47 1.54 24.03 4.55
N PHE A 48 0.47 24.14 5.32
CA PHE A 48 0.20 23.24 6.46
C PHE A 48 -0.70 22.04 6.12
N HIS A 49 -1.41 22.07 4.98
CA HIS A 49 -2.25 20.97 4.53
C HIS A 49 -1.71 20.38 3.23
N HIS A 50 -1.22 19.14 3.32
CA HIS A 50 -0.75 18.36 2.19
C HIS A 50 -1.74 17.24 1.90
N LEU A 51 -2.11 17.08 0.63
CA LEU A 51 -3.02 16.04 0.18
C LEU A 51 -2.49 15.44 -1.13
N ILE A 52 -2.43 14.11 -1.18
CA ILE A 52 -2.42 13.38 -2.44
C ILE A 52 -3.87 13.07 -2.74
N THR A 53 -4.36 13.46 -3.92
CA THR A 53 -5.79 13.36 -4.24
C THR A 53 -6.25 11.92 -4.39
N LEU A 54 -5.47 11.09 -5.09
CA LEU A 54 -5.84 9.72 -5.46
C LEU A 54 -4.80 8.65 -5.07
N PRO A 55 -4.19 8.69 -3.87
CA PRO A 55 -3.14 7.73 -3.49
C PRO A 55 -3.71 6.30 -3.47
N THR A 56 -4.91 6.12 -2.94
CA THR A 56 -5.58 4.82 -2.85
C THR A 56 -5.97 4.28 -4.22
N TYR A 57 -6.36 5.14 -5.18
CA TYR A 57 -6.72 4.69 -6.53
C TYR A 57 -5.50 4.07 -7.22
N HIS A 58 -4.37 4.75 -7.18
CA HIS A 58 -3.13 4.26 -7.79
C HIS A 58 -2.60 3.01 -7.10
N THR A 59 -2.56 2.98 -5.76
CA THR A 59 -2.01 1.83 -5.03
C THR A 59 -2.89 0.59 -5.14
N ALA A 60 -4.22 0.74 -5.12
CA ALA A 60 -5.15 -0.38 -5.31
C ALA A 60 -5.11 -0.91 -6.76
N ALA A 61 -5.04 -0.04 -7.76
CA ALA A 61 -4.93 -0.46 -9.16
C ALA A 61 -3.62 -1.23 -9.39
N LEU A 62 -2.49 -0.71 -8.91
CA LEU A 62 -1.19 -1.36 -9.05
C LEU A 62 -1.11 -2.69 -8.29
N SER A 63 -1.60 -2.74 -7.05
CA SER A 63 -1.57 -3.97 -6.25
C SER A 63 -2.44 -5.07 -6.88
N THR A 64 -3.59 -4.70 -7.43
CA THR A 64 -4.51 -5.63 -8.11
C THR A 64 -3.91 -6.14 -9.41
N ASP A 65 -3.31 -5.27 -10.23
CA ASP A 65 -2.65 -5.65 -11.49
C ASP A 65 -1.49 -6.62 -11.25
N ASN A 66 -0.62 -6.31 -10.29
CA ASN A 66 0.50 -7.20 -9.91
C ASN A 66 -0.01 -8.54 -9.36
N LEU A 67 -1.02 -8.52 -8.49
CA LEU A 67 -1.61 -9.75 -7.96
C LEU A 67 -2.21 -10.60 -9.08
N ALA A 68 -2.95 -10.01 -10.01
CA ALA A 68 -3.54 -10.75 -11.13
C ALA A 68 -2.46 -11.38 -12.02
N LYS A 69 -1.39 -10.64 -12.35
CA LYS A 69 -0.26 -11.14 -13.14
C LYS A 69 0.42 -12.33 -12.49
N GLU A 70 0.68 -12.27 -11.18
CA GLU A 70 1.33 -13.36 -10.46
C GLU A 70 0.40 -14.57 -10.24
N TYR A 71 -0.84 -14.30 -9.84
CA TYR A 71 -1.82 -15.32 -9.48
C TYR A 71 -2.28 -16.15 -10.67
N PHE A 72 -2.48 -15.52 -11.82
CA PHE A 72 -2.86 -16.20 -13.06
C PHE A 72 -1.66 -16.57 -13.95
N GLY A 73 -0.46 -16.11 -13.58
CA GLY A 73 0.80 -16.56 -14.17
C GLY A 73 1.34 -17.83 -13.49
N ASP A 74 2.63 -18.09 -13.69
CA ASP A 74 3.27 -19.34 -13.24
C ASP A 74 3.34 -19.49 -11.70
N GLN A 75 3.19 -18.40 -10.94
CA GLN A 75 3.27 -18.45 -9.47
C GLN A 75 1.98 -18.99 -8.83
N GLY A 76 0.82 -18.86 -9.48
CA GLY A 76 -0.45 -19.32 -8.92
C GLY A 76 -0.72 -18.73 -7.53
N MET A 77 -1.17 -19.59 -6.61
CA MET A 77 -1.41 -19.23 -5.20
C MET A 77 -0.18 -18.64 -4.49
N LEU A 78 1.04 -18.95 -4.95
CA LEU A 78 2.25 -18.42 -4.32
C LEU A 78 2.35 -16.90 -4.48
N GLY A 79 1.86 -16.32 -5.57
CA GLY A 79 1.80 -14.86 -5.76
C GLY A 79 1.01 -14.19 -4.63
N TYR A 80 -0.16 -14.73 -4.29
CA TYR A 80 -0.96 -14.23 -3.17
C TYR A 80 -0.27 -14.43 -1.81
N VAL A 81 0.21 -15.65 -1.53
CA VAL A 81 0.79 -15.97 -0.21
C VAL A 81 2.08 -15.20 0.05
N ALA A 82 2.98 -15.12 -0.94
CA ALA A 82 4.26 -14.43 -0.82
C ALA A 82 4.14 -12.90 -0.94
N GLY A 83 3.31 -12.44 -1.89
CA GLY A 83 3.13 -11.02 -2.19
C GLY A 83 2.28 -10.27 -1.17
N VAL A 84 1.29 -10.93 -0.57
CA VAL A 84 0.29 -10.33 0.34
C VAL A 84 0.38 -10.94 1.74
N GLN A 85 -0.08 -12.19 1.89
CA GLN A 85 -0.39 -12.75 3.22
C GLN A 85 0.83 -12.82 4.16
N ARG A 86 1.98 -13.28 3.67
CA ARG A 86 3.22 -13.33 4.48
C ARG A 86 3.72 -11.94 4.87
N LYS A 87 3.52 -10.94 4.01
CA LYS A 87 3.93 -9.55 4.30
C LYS A 87 3.02 -8.94 5.35
N GLU A 88 1.70 -9.14 5.24
CA GLU A 88 0.73 -8.69 6.25
C GLU A 88 1.08 -9.23 7.64
N ILE A 89 1.36 -10.53 7.75
CA ILE A 89 1.76 -11.16 9.02
C ILE A 89 3.03 -10.52 9.59
N ARG A 90 4.08 -10.36 8.77
CA ARG A 90 5.37 -9.82 9.21
C ARG A 90 5.31 -8.35 9.62
N GLN A 91 4.39 -7.60 9.03
CA GLN A 91 4.18 -6.18 9.31
C GLN A 91 3.13 -5.95 10.40
N GLY A 92 2.49 -7.01 10.92
CA GLY A 92 1.45 -6.90 11.94
C GLY A 92 0.16 -6.24 11.44
N ILE A 93 -0.16 -6.39 10.14
CA ILE A 93 -1.37 -5.82 9.55
C ILE A 93 -2.59 -6.64 10.00
N ALA A 94 -3.53 -5.98 10.68
CA ALA A 94 -4.71 -6.61 11.27
C ALA A 94 -5.64 -7.30 10.24
N CYS A 95 -5.58 -6.89 8.97
CA CYS A 95 -6.36 -7.48 7.88
C CYS A 95 -6.13 -8.99 7.67
N VAL A 96 -5.02 -9.56 8.16
CA VAL A 96 -4.83 -11.02 8.15
C VAL A 96 -5.97 -11.73 8.89
N LYS A 97 -6.49 -11.10 9.95
CA LYS A 97 -7.71 -11.49 10.68
C LYS A 97 -8.93 -10.74 10.14
N HIS A 98 -9.17 -10.85 8.85
CA HIS A 98 -10.25 -10.12 8.15
C HIS A 98 -11.64 -10.32 8.77
N GLN A 99 -11.91 -11.47 9.39
CA GLN A 99 -13.16 -11.72 10.12
C GLN A 99 -13.33 -10.78 11.33
N ASN A 100 -12.29 -10.61 12.15
CA ASN A 100 -12.28 -9.63 13.26
C ASN A 100 -12.39 -8.20 12.71
N MET A 101 -11.61 -7.87 11.69
CA MET A 101 -11.68 -6.54 11.07
C MET A 101 -13.06 -6.21 10.48
N SER A 102 -13.84 -7.22 10.10
CA SER A 102 -15.24 -7.07 9.67
C SER A 102 -16.27 -7.06 10.82
N GLY A 103 -15.83 -7.15 12.08
CA GLY A 103 -16.66 -7.09 13.28
C GLY A 103 -17.35 -8.40 13.66
N SER A 104 -16.82 -9.55 13.23
CA SER A 104 -17.44 -10.85 13.50
C SER A 104 -17.50 -11.19 15.00
N ASP A 105 -16.47 -10.80 15.76
CA ASP A 105 -16.40 -10.96 17.22
C ASP A 105 -17.47 -10.14 17.94
N ILE A 106 -17.62 -8.86 17.57
CA ILE A 106 -18.68 -7.98 18.08
C ILE A 106 -20.06 -8.59 17.81
N GLY A 107 -20.25 -9.15 16.61
CA GLY A 107 -21.49 -9.84 16.23
C GLY A 107 -21.76 -11.08 17.09
N ASP A 108 -20.73 -11.85 17.43
CA ASP A 108 -20.87 -13.04 18.25
C ASP A 108 -21.14 -12.71 19.72
N ASP A 109 -20.46 -11.70 20.29
CA ASP A 109 -20.73 -11.20 21.63
C ASP A 109 -22.18 -10.72 21.77
N HIS A 110 -22.68 -10.01 20.75
CA HIS A 110 -24.07 -9.57 20.70
C HIS A 110 -25.04 -10.75 20.70
N LYS A 111 -24.81 -11.78 19.89
CA LYS A 111 -25.68 -12.97 19.86
C LYS A 111 -25.63 -13.73 21.18
N GLU A 112 -24.46 -13.86 21.78
CA GLU A 112 -24.28 -14.53 23.07
C GLU A 112 -25.04 -13.79 24.18
N TYR A 113 -25.01 -12.45 24.18
CA TYR A 113 -25.79 -11.64 25.12
C TYR A 113 -27.30 -11.92 25.05
N PHE A 114 -27.87 -12.07 23.85
CA PHE A 114 -29.32 -12.27 23.68
C PHE A 114 -29.78 -13.73 23.74
N SER A 115 -28.98 -14.65 23.23
CA SER A 115 -29.37 -16.06 23.00
C SER A 115 -28.61 -17.05 23.89
N GLY A 116 -27.65 -16.59 24.69
CA GLY A 116 -26.84 -17.43 25.57
C GLY A 116 -26.23 -18.61 24.83
N GLU A 117 -26.39 -19.81 25.38
CA GLU A 117 -25.85 -21.05 24.81
C GLU A 117 -26.41 -21.41 23.42
N ALA A 118 -27.57 -20.87 23.03
CA ALA A 118 -28.18 -21.11 21.72
C ALA A 118 -27.66 -20.17 20.62
N ALA A 119 -26.73 -19.27 20.93
CA ALA A 119 -26.19 -18.30 19.99
C ALA A 119 -25.44 -18.96 18.82
N LEU A 120 -25.87 -18.69 17.58
CA LEU A 120 -25.21 -19.16 16.37
C LEU A 120 -24.02 -18.26 15.99
N LYS A 121 -22.83 -18.62 16.49
CA LYS A 121 -21.59 -17.84 16.33
C LYS A 121 -20.88 -18.08 15.00
N ALA A 122 -20.22 -17.05 14.47
CA ALA A 122 -19.31 -17.14 13.33
C ALA A 122 -17.92 -17.66 13.74
N ALA A 123 -17.53 -17.42 14.99
CA ALA A 123 -16.39 -18.05 15.65
C ALA A 123 -16.67 -19.55 15.91
N GLY A 124 -15.62 -20.35 15.81
CA GLY A 124 -15.69 -21.80 15.97
C GLY A 124 -14.32 -22.47 15.85
N LYS A 125 -14.27 -23.78 16.09
CA LYS A 125 -13.02 -24.56 16.03
C LYS A 125 -12.29 -24.41 14.68
N ASP A 126 -13.06 -24.41 13.59
CA ASP A 126 -12.54 -24.33 12.22
C ASP A 126 -12.43 -22.89 11.70
N ASN A 127 -12.54 -21.88 12.57
CA ASN A 127 -12.41 -20.48 12.18
C ASN A 127 -10.97 -20.17 11.77
N THR A 128 -10.81 -19.53 10.61
CA THR A 128 -9.51 -19.16 10.03
C THR A 128 -8.69 -18.24 10.94
N MET A 129 -9.33 -17.47 11.84
CA MET A 129 -8.63 -16.64 12.82
C MET A 129 -7.75 -17.42 13.79
N ASN A 130 -8.03 -18.72 14.01
CA ASN A 130 -7.19 -19.57 14.87
C ASN A 130 -5.88 -19.99 14.19
N GLN A 131 -5.72 -19.70 12.90
CA GLN A 131 -4.53 -20.02 12.11
C GLN A 131 -3.53 -18.85 12.01
N PHE A 132 -3.88 -17.68 12.57
CA PHE A 132 -3.12 -16.43 12.47
C PHE A 132 -2.99 -15.68 13.80
#